data_AF-A0A965IYI1-F1
#
_entry.id   AF-A0A965IYI1-F1
#
_cell.length_a   1.000
_cell.length_b   1.000
_cell.length_c   1.000
_cell.angle_alpha   90.00
_cell.angle_beta   90.00
_cell.angle_gamma   90.00
#
_symmetry.space_group_name_H-M   'P 1'
#
loop_
_entity.id
_entity.type
_entity.pdbx_description
1 polymer ?
#
loop_
_entity_poly.entity_id
_entity_poly.type
_entity_poly.pdbx_seq_one_letter_code
_entity_poly.pdbx_strand_id
1 'polypeptide(L)'
;MIIQLDFDGTLVNFNYPLVGNLNLGCKEVVAELFERGHTIHLNTYRANISTIDLENALEFLKNNELMHCISVVNSQKKLPPTWDIDAAIELNELFLDDDSDGIPLKWDHTGKMKMVDWRVVKSLLKQKQII
;
A
#
# COMPACT_ATOMS: atom_id res chain seq x y z
N MET A 1 -10.58 4.70 -9.46
CA MET A 1 -9.52 3.83 -10.00
C MET A 1 -9.35 2.59 -9.13
N ILE A 2 -8.65 1.59 -9.66
CA ILE A 2 -8.19 0.43 -8.88
C ILE A 2 -6.87 0.83 -8.20
N ILE A 3 -6.76 0.58 -6.90
CA ILE A 3 -5.54 0.81 -6.13
C ILE A 3 -4.96 -0.56 -5.77
N GLN A 4 -3.79 -0.89 -6.32
CA GLN A 4 -3.01 -2.05 -5.91
C GLN A 4 -2.13 -1.65 -4.73
N LEU A 5 -2.51 -2.09 -3.53
CA LEU A 5 -1.90 -1.66 -2.27
C LEU A 5 -1.02 -2.77 -1.71
N ASP A 6 0.29 -2.54 -1.66
CA ASP A 6 1.23 -3.45 -0.99
C ASP A 6 1.14 -3.35 0.54
N PHE A 7 1.73 -4.32 1.23
CA PHE A 7 1.73 -4.43 2.68
C PHE A 7 3.09 -4.13 3.34
N ASP A 8 4.13 -4.93 3.08
CA ASP A 8 5.42 -4.89 3.79
C ASP A 8 6.37 -3.88 3.16
N GLY A 9 6.74 -2.82 3.88
CA GLY A 9 7.46 -1.68 3.32
C GLY A 9 6.50 -0.56 2.87
N THR A 10 5.22 -0.88 2.70
CA THR A 10 4.19 0.07 2.29
C THR A 10 3.26 0.47 3.44
N LEU A 11 2.38 -0.43 3.90
CA LEU A 11 1.47 -0.18 5.03
C LEU A 11 2.14 -0.36 6.38
N VAL A 12 3.13 -1.24 6.45
CA VAL A 12 3.91 -1.52 7.65
C VAL A 12 5.40 -1.47 7.35
N ASN A 13 6.22 -1.38 8.39
CA ASN A 13 7.66 -1.60 8.26
C ASN A 13 7.97 -2.97 7.66
N PHE A 14 8.96 -3.01 6.77
CA PHE A 14 9.49 -4.27 6.26
C PHE A 14 10.15 -5.04 7.41
N ASN A 15 9.45 -6.05 7.93
CA ASN A 15 9.90 -6.89 9.03
C ASN A 15 9.54 -8.37 8.82
N TYR A 16 9.30 -8.75 7.56
CA TYR A 16 8.97 -10.11 7.19
C TYR A 16 10.02 -11.10 7.75
N PRO A 17 9.60 -12.25 8.33
CA PRO A 17 8.25 -12.84 8.30
C PRO A 17 7.23 -12.23 9.28
N LEU A 18 7.69 -11.45 10.26
CA LEU A 18 6.80 -10.79 11.21
C LEU A 18 6.07 -9.61 10.56
N VAL A 19 4.96 -9.18 11.16
CA VAL A 19 4.29 -7.93 10.76
C VAL A 19 5.00 -6.75 11.42
N GLY A 20 5.37 -5.75 10.62
CA GLY A 20 6.01 -4.54 11.11
C GLY A 20 5.04 -3.57 11.80
N ASN A 21 5.59 -2.45 12.29
CA ASN A 21 4.78 -1.35 12.81
C ASN A 21 4.06 -0.61 11.68
N LEU A 22 2.91 0.00 11.97
CA LEU A 22 2.15 0.79 11.01
C LEU A 22 2.99 1.96 10.45
N ASN A 23 3.00 2.13 9.13
CA ASN A 23 3.69 3.24 8.48
C ASN A 23 2.87 4.53 8.63
N LEU A 24 3.42 5.49 9.39
CA LEU A 24 2.71 6.73 9.72
C LEU A 24 2.19 7.45 8.47
N GLY A 25 0.90 7.79 8.50
CA GLY A 25 0.17 8.48 7.42
C GLY A 25 -0.57 7.55 6.47
N CYS A 26 -0.27 6.24 6.44
CA CYS A 26 -0.90 5.32 5.51
C CYS A 26 -2.41 5.20 5.73
N LYS A 27 -2.85 5.12 6.99
CA LYS A 27 -4.27 4.90 7.32
C LYS A 27 -5.17 6.01 6.80
N GLU A 28 -4.73 7.25 6.96
CA GLU A 28 -5.47 8.43 6.50
C GLU A 28 -5.60 8.44 4.97
N VAL A 29 -4.50 8.18 4.25
CA VAL A 29 -4.50 8.17 2.77
C VAL A 29 -5.35 7.03 2.22
N VAL A 30 -5.24 5.83 2.79
CA VAL A 30 -6.03 4.66 2.37
C VAL A 30 -7.52 4.89 2.59
N ALA A 31 -7.90 5.51 3.72
CA ALA A 31 -9.28 5.90 3.98
C ALA A 31 -9.78 6.96 2.97
N GLU A 32 -9.01 8.02 2.73
CA GLU A 32 -9.36 9.06 1.74
C GLU A 32 -9.57 8.46 0.32
N LEU A 33 -8.69 7.54 -0.11
CA LEU A 33 -8.82 6.83 -1.39
C LEU A 33 -10.14 6.02 -1.45
N PHE A 34 -10.47 5.30 -0.37
CA PHE A 34 -11.70 4.53 -0.28
C PHE A 34 -12.95 5.42 -0.31
N GLU A 35 -12.96 6.50 0.47
CA GLU A 35 -14.06 7.47 0.56
C GLU A 35 -14.31 8.20 -0.77
N ARG A 36 -13.26 8.41 -1.58
CA ARG A 36 -13.36 8.92 -2.96
C ARG A 36 -13.90 7.88 -3.96
N GLY A 37 -14.26 6.69 -3.50
CA GLY A 37 -14.88 5.65 -4.31
C GLY A 37 -13.87 4.83 -5.14
N HIS A 38 -12.60 4.80 -4.74
CA HIS A 38 -11.64 3.90 -5.36
C HIS A 38 -11.75 2.47 -4.80
N THR A 39 -11.46 1.49 -5.65
CA THR A 39 -11.48 0.08 -5.27
C THR A 39 -10.08 -0.32 -4.82
N ILE A 40 -9.91 -0.73 -3.57
CA ILE A 40 -8.59 -1.05 -3.01
C ILE A 40 -8.39 -2.56 -3.02
N HIS A 41 -7.33 -2.99 -3.70
CA HIS A 41 -6.90 -4.37 -3.81
C HIS A 41 -5.66 -4.55 -2.95
N LEU A 42 -5.75 -5.40 -1.92
CA LEU A 42 -4.56 -5.82 -1.19
C LEU A 42 -3.71 -6.69 -2.12
N ASN A 43 -2.53 -6.18 -2.48
CA ASN A 43 -1.62 -6.75 -3.45
C ASN A 43 -0.27 -7.02 -2.78
N THR A 44 -0.16 -8.10 -2.01
CA THR A 44 1.01 -8.41 -1.17
C THR A 44 1.66 -9.74 -1.54
N TYR A 45 2.99 -9.82 -1.42
CA TYR A 45 3.72 -11.08 -1.58
C TYR A 45 3.34 -12.13 -0.53
N ARG A 46 2.77 -11.74 0.63
CA ARG A 46 2.29 -12.69 1.64
C ARG A 46 1.26 -13.69 1.06
N ALA A 47 0.45 -13.27 0.08
CA ALA A 47 -0.48 -14.14 -0.63
C ALA A 47 0.21 -15.23 -1.48
N ASN A 48 1.45 -14.99 -1.90
CA ASN A 48 2.24 -15.93 -2.70
C ASN A 48 2.99 -16.95 -1.83
N ILE A 49 3.20 -16.66 -0.54
CA ILE A 49 3.98 -17.52 0.35
C ILE A 49 3.11 -18.60 0.99
N SER A 50 2.11 -18.19 1.78
CA SER A 50 1.22 -19.12 2.46
C SER A 50 -0.07 -18.44 2.90
N THR A 51 -1.11 -19.24 3.15
CA THR A 51 -2.37 -18.76 3.72
C THR A 51 -2.16 -18.10 5.08
N ILE A 52 -1.23 -18.62 5.91
CA ILE A 52 -0.95 -18.10 7.25
C ILE A 52 -0.31 -16.70 7.17
N ASP A 53 0.61 -16.49 6.23
CA ASP A 53 1.24 -15.18 6.03
C ASP A 53 0.23 -14.13 5.59
N LEU A 54 -0.69 -14.49 4.68
CA LEU A 54 -1.78 -13.62 4.27
C LEU A 54 -2.74 -13.34 5.43
N GLU A 55 -3.14 -14.35 6.19
CA GLU A 55 -4.00 -14.19 7.37
C GLU A 55 -3.41 -13.24 8.40
N ASN A 56 -2.09 -13.29 8.65
CA ASN A 56 -1.40 -12.36 9.54
C ASN A 56 -1.54 -10.89 9.07
N ALA A 57 -1.45 -10.64 7.76
CA ALA A 57 -1.67 -9.30 7.21
C ALA A 57 -3.14 -8.86 7.35
N LEU A 58 -4.09 -9.74 7.03
CA LEU A 58 -5.52 -9.44 7.17
C LEU A 58 -5.91 -9.14 8.62
N GLU A 59 -5.36 -9.90 9.57
CA GLU A 59 -5.60 -9.69 11.00
C GLU A 59 -5.03 -8.36 11.47
N PHE A 60 -3.83 -7.98 11.01
CA PHE A 60 -3.28 -6.66 11.26
C PHE A 60 -4.20 -5.55 10.73
N LEU A 61 -4.72 -5.69 9.50
CA LEU A 61 -5.63 -4.70 8.90
C LEU A 61 -6.94 -4.59 9.70
N LYS A 62 -7.49 -5.69 10.22
CA LYS A 62 -8.68 -5.65 11.08
C LYS A 62 -8.38 -4.88 12.37
N ASN A 63 -7.29 -5.22 13.05
CA ASN A 63 -6.91 -4.62 14.33
C ASN A 63 -6.55 -3.12 14.21
N ASN A 64 -6.18 -2.66 13.01
CA ASN A 64 -5.91 -1.26 12.74
C ASN A 64 -7.09 -0.53 12.04
N GLU A 65 -8.27 -1.17 11.97
CA GLU A 65 -9.47 -0.64 11.32
C GLU A 65 -9.26 -0.26 9.84
N LEU A 66 -8.39 -0.98 9.13
CA LEU A 66 -8.12 -0.78 7.70
C LEU A 66 -8.84 -1.82 6.82
N MET A 67 -9.27 -2.94 7.41
CA MET A 67 -9.90 -4.03 6.65
C MET A 67 -11.13 -3.57 5.87
N HIS A 68 -11.90 -2.62 6.40
CA HIS A 68 -13.10 -2.11 5.75
C HIS A 68 -12.81 -1.31 4.47
N CYS A 69 -11.58 -0.78 4.31
CA CYS A 69 -11.15 -0.11 3.08
C CYS A 69 -10.79 -1.11 1.98
N ILE A 70 -10.46 -2.35 2.31
CA ILE A 70 -10.02 -3.37 1.35
C ILE A 70 -11.23 -3.97 0.64
N SER A 71 -11.32 -3.74 -0.67
CA SER A 71 -12.40 -4.25 -1.51
C SER A 71 -12.11 -5.66 -2.03
N VAL A 72 -10.85 -5.94 -2.35
CA VAL A 72 -10.40 -7.22 -2.92
C VAL A 72 -9.08 -7.61 -2.27
N VAL A 73 -8.87 -8.91 -2.04
CA VAL A 73 -7.56 -9.47 -1.70
C VAL A 73 -7.09 -10.27 -2.90
N ASN A 74 -5.98 -9.87 -3.52
CA ASN A 74 -5.46 -10.60 -4.66
C ASN A 74 -4.93 -11.96 -4.18
N SER A 75 -5.21 -13.03 -4.93
CA SER A 75 -4.69 -14.37 -4.63
C SER A 75 -3.19 -14.49 -4.89
N GLN A 76 -2.64 -13.60 -5.71
CA GLN A 76 -1.21 -13.46 -5.98
C GLN A 76 -0.85 -11.99 -6.20
N LYS A 77 0.37 -11.64 -5.82
CA LYS A 77 1.01 -10.35 -6.07
C LYS A 77 1.13 -10.09 -7.57
N LYS A 78 0.57 -8.96 -8.01
CA LYS A 78 0.89 -8.30 -9.27
C LYS A 78 2.18 -7.50 -9.08
N LEU A 79 3.10 -7.60 -10.04
CA LEU A 79 4.33 -6.82 -10.04
C LEU A 79 4.01 -5.33 -10.24
N PRO A 80 4.55 -4.43 -9.40
CA PRO A 80 4.37 -3.00 -9.60
C PRO A 80 5.16 -2.49 -10.81
N PRO A 81 4.61 -1.54 -11.60
CA PRO A 81 5.37 -0.80 -12.60
C PRO A 81 6.24 0.28 -11.94
N THR A 82 7.01 1.01 -12.76
CA THR A 82 7.61 2.29 -12.35
C THR A 82 6.51 3.23 -11.85
N TRP A 83 6.79 3.97 -10.77
CA TRP A 83 5.88 4.95 -10.20
C TRP A 83 5.66 6.13 -11.15
N ASP A 84 4.49 6.15 -11.77
CA ASP A 84 4.02 7.23 -12.62
C ASP A 84 2.51 7.43 -12.40
N ILE A 85 2.16 8.55 -11.78
CA ILE A 85 0.76 8.86 -11.47
C ILE A 85 -0.03 9.22 -12.72
N ASP A 86 0.60 9.86 -13.71
CA ASP A 86 -0.09 10.25 -14.95
C ASP A 86 -0.44 8.99 -15.75
N ALA A 87 0.51 8.07 -15.89
CA ALA A 87 0.24 6.76 -16.49
C ALA A 87 -0.82 5.96 -15.71
N ALA A 88 -0.78 5.99 -14.37
CA ALA A 88 -1.78 5.32 -13.54
C ALA A 88 -3.19 5.87 -13.72
N ILE A 89 -3.33 7.19 -13.92
CA ILE A 89 -4.62 7.84 -14.23
C ILE A 89 -5.13 7.36 -15.60
N GLU A 90 -4.27 7.34 -16.62
CA GLU A 90 -4.63 6.87 -17.96
C GLU A 90 -5.08 5.40 -17.97
N LEU A 91 -4.39 4.56 -17.21
CA LEU A 91 -4.69 3.13 -17.06
C LEU A 91 -5.81 2.85 -16.05
N ASN A 92 -6.21 3.84 -15.26
CA ASN A 92 -7.16 3.72 -14.16
C ASN A 92 -6.76 2.65 -13.11
N GLU A 93 -5.45 2.44 -12.92
CA GLU A 93 -4.84 1.52 -11.96
C GLU A 93 -3.55 2.12 -11.38
N LEU A 94 -3.50 2.29 -10.06
CA LEU A 94 -2.36 2.85 -9.34
C LEU A 94 -1.76 1.82 -8.39
N PHE A 95 -0.44 1.67 -8.40
CA PHE A 95 0.30 0.80 -7.49
C PHE A 95 0.93 1.64 -6.37
N LEU A 96 0.49 1.42 -5.13
CA LEU A 96 1.11 1.96 -3.92
C LEU A 96 1.96 0.84 -3.32
N ASP A 97 3.25 0.87 -3.62
CA ASP A 97 4.15 -0.27 -3.43
C ASP A 97 5.60 0.23 -3.39
N ASP A 98 6.34 -0.08 -2.33
CA ASP A 98 7.72 0.38 -2.14
C ASP A 98 8.71 -0.21 -3.15
N ASP A 99 8.34 -1.32 -3.83
CA ASP A 99 9.11 -1.87 -4.94
C ASP A 99 8.86 -1.14 -6.28
N SER A 100 7.91 -0.19 -6.33
CA SER A 100 7.71 0.64 -7.53
C SER A 100 8.89 1.59 -7.71
N ASP A 101 9.66 1.44 -8.80
CA ASP A 101 10.80 2.32 -9.07
C ASP A 101 10.36 3.79 -9.13
N GLY A 102 11.03 4.65 -8.37
CA GLY A 102 10.72 6.08 -8.29
C GLY A 102 9.60 6.48 -7.32
N ILE A 103 8.95 5.56 -6.61
CA ILE A 103 7.98 5.93 -5.57
C ILE A 103 8.68 6.72 -4.45
N PRO A 104 8.03 7.73 -3.84
CA PRO A 104 8.60 8.41 -2.69
C PRO A 104 8.83 7.46 -1.52
N LEU A 105 10.09 7.34 -1.09
CA LEU A 105 10.50 6.50 0.03
C LEU A 105 11.14 7.33 1.16
N LYS A 106 10.94 6.90 2.40
CA LYS A 106 11.64 7.38 3.60
C LYS A 106 12.32 6.21 4.30
N TRP A 107 13.36 6.50 5.07
CA TRP A 107 13.93 5.52 5.98
C TRP A 107 12.96 5.20 7.10
N ASP A 108 12.95 3.94 7.51
CA ASP A 108 12.26 3.51 8.71
C ASP A 108 12.96 4.05 9.98
N HIS A 109 12.32 3.88 11.14
CA HIS A 109 12.85 4.39 12.41
C HIS A 109 14.19 3.76 12.81
N THR A 110 14.54 2.60 12.24
CA THR A 110 15.83 1.93 12.46
C THR A 110 16.92 2.38 11.49
N GLY A 111 16.56 3.05 10.40
CA GLY A 111 17.47 3.44 9.32
C GLY A 111 17.98 2.27 8.47
N LYS A 112 17.36 1.09 8.57
CA LYS A 112 17.82 -0.12 7.87
C LYS A 112 17.05 -0.38 6.58
N MET A 113 15.77 -0.05 6.56
CA MET A 113 14.89 -0.30 5.43
C MET A 113 14.24 1.00 4.99
N LYS A 114 13.90 1.06 3.70
CA LYS A 114 13.06 2.12 3.15
C LYS A 114 11.61 1.66 3.17
N MET A 115 10.72 2.64 3.23
CA MET A 115 9.28 2.44 3.20
C MET A 115 8.63 3.59 2.44
N VAL A 116 7.40 3.42 1.98
CA VAL A 116 6.63 4.49 1.33
C VAL A 116 6.56 5.74 2.24
N ASP A 117 6.94 6.90 1.70
CA ASP A 117 6.73 8.20 2.35
C ASP A 117 5.30 8.69 2.07
N TRP A 118 4.36 8.26 2.90
CA TRP A 118 2.95 8.63 2.80
C TRP A 118 2.68 10.13 2.84
N ARG A 119 3.54 10.94 3.45
CA ARG A 119 3.38 12.41 3.43
C ARG A 119 3.60 12.96 2.02
N VAL A 120 4.62 12.46 1.33
CA VAL A 120 4.92 12.87 -0.05
C VAL A 120 3.88 12.30 -1.00
N VAL A 121 3.56 11.00 -0.88
CA VAL A 121 2.50 10.36 -1.68
C VAL A 121 1.17 11.10 -1.53
N LYS A 122 0.72 11.40 -0.31
CA LYS A 122 -0.50 12.19 -0.06
C LYS A 122 -0.48 13.53 -0.79
N SER A 123 0.65 14.24 -0.76
CA SER A 123 0.79 15.53 -1.42
C SER A 123 0.65 15.40 -2.95
N LEU A 124 1.26 14.37 -3.54
CA LEU A 124 1.17 14.09 -4.97
C LEU A 124 -0.25 13.70 -5.39
N LEU A 125 -0.91 12.83 -4.62
CA LEU A 125 -2.29 12.41 -4.88
C LEU A 125 -3.27 13.61 -4.82
N LYS A 126 -3.07 14.53 -3.86
CA LYS A 126 -3.84 15.79 -3.79
C LYS A 126 -3.60 16.71 -4.98
N GLN A 127 -2.34 16.87 -5.39
CA GLN A 127 -1.99 17.68 -6.56
C GLN A 127 -2.68 17.17 -7.84
N LYS A 128 -2.81 15.84 -7.96
CA LYS A 128 -3.48 15.16 -9.07
C LYS A 128 -4.99 14.98 -8.86
N GLN A 129 -5.55 15.50 -7.77
CA GLN A 129 -6.98 15.42 -7.41
C GLN A 129 -7.53 13.98 -7.31
N ILE A 130 -6.66 13.01 -7.00
CA ILE A 130 -7.05 11.63 -6.73
C ILE A 130 -7.71 11.54 -5.34
N ILE A 131 -7.14 12.26 -4.36
CA ILE A 131 -7.72 12.47 -3.02
C ILE A 131 -7.94 13.95 -2.71
#